data_AF-A0A923JRR5-F1
#
_entry.id   AF-A0A923JRR5-F1
#
_cell.length_a   1.000
_cell.length_b   1.000
_cell.length_c   1.000
_cell.angle_alpha   90.00
_cell.angle_beta   90.00
_cell.angle_gamma   90.00
#
_symmetry.space_group_name_H-M   'P 1'
#
loop_
_entity.id
_entity.type
_entity.pdbx_description
1 polymer ?
#
loop_
_entity_poly.entity_id
_entity_poly.type
_entity_poly.pdbx_seq_one_letter_code
_entity_poly.pdbx_strand_id
1 'polypeptide(L)'
;MQSRFDPLVHIDWKTPGSDLLGLLQHYYPDIGVFAGPGFEALLDELSNEMPEVCFEALAPLLAGQGYDLWNLDAGGDDYRPVIVPADQRETFAQHWQDQRGEPRFTASLIEPPEPAAAELKPAKPKRGKVKWLQEVHEYPGATYVHEYNYRNGWAAITEQDEDQWLCFLIDYNQWPPAEQDMLEHRTDGVDGADLQLIDADAQRSLWKRRVVRGDYSTDDRYQYEVRQGDEIAAFGPVGVQWPEFEQPCVVVGSEIFERKRIYEPEHLTRIWRITAHSSEVIFEYADELTILPIGAGRLLFMQHNGPKCWTWNQDPPHQAIVAKPMPAEAYKLRAATAYLGGDEILLFSEGARQNVEHTGYQETVLVAWRFNFITGATTRATLDGFGSELRQDTRMLVTQPKQVITLRTFHGQLQVARGHGDWWVWSYRANTFGTQTLAWFWNQVSNEVVKLSTKDIPRIKPEIRYVPAQDRYLAFEADFVARLPAFAEMVETKGSGVLVFE
;
A
#
# COMPACT_ATOMS: atom_id res chain seq x y z
N MET A 1 -24.44 -32.09 -18.22
CA MET A 1 -23.95 -31.74 -19.58
C MET A 1 -23.95 -30.24 -19.65
N GLN A 2 -22.78 -29.63 -19.79
CA GLN A 2 -22.64 -28.18 -19.88
C GLN A 2 -23.16 -27.75 -21.26
N SER A 3 -24.13 -26.85 -21.31
CA SER A 3 -24.61 -26.25 -22.56
C SER A 3 -23.48 -25.41 -23.17
N ARG A 4 -23.45 -25.29 -24.50
CA ARG A 4 -22.52 -24.39 -25.21
C ARG A 4 -22.66 -22.93 -24.77
N PHE A 5 -23.80 -22.58 -24.14
CA PHE A 5 -24.14 -21.22 -23.72
C PHE A 5 -24.02 -20.98 -22.22
N ASP A 6 -23.58 -21.98 -21.43
CA ASP A 6 -23.42 -21.82 -20.00
C ASP A 6 -22.33 -20.76 -19.68
N PRO A 7 -22.55 -19.88 -18.69
CA PRO A 7 -21.54 -18.92 -18.29
C PRO A 7 -20.33 -19.65 -17.72
N LEU A 8 -19.16 -19.40 -18.31
CA LEU A 8 -17.88 -19.95 -17.85
C LEU A 8 -17.16 -19.03 -16.86
N VAL A 9 -17.53 -17.75 -16.86
CA VAL A 9 -16.95 -16.71 -16.02
C VAL A 9 -18.01 -16.18 -15.07
N HIS A 10 -17.63 -16.06 -13.80
CA HIS A 10 -18.43 -15.46 -12.74
C HIS A 10 -17.53 -14.54 -11.92
N ILE A 11 -17.89 -13.27 -11.83
CA ILE A 11 -17.07 -12.25 -11.14
C ILE A 11 -17.95 -11.40 -10.22
N ASP A 12 -17.38 -10.98 -9.10
CA ASP A 12 -17.96 -9.95 -8.23
C ASP A 12 -17.78 -8.57 -8.88
N TRP A 13 -18.69 -7.63 -8.64
CA TRP A 13 -18.57 -6.26 -9.13
C TRP A 13 -17.29 -5.53 -8.65
N LYS A 14 -16.64 -6.03 -7.59
CA LYS A 14 -15.34 -5.56 -7.07
C LYS A 14 -14.13 -6.23 -7.72
N THR A 15 -14.33 -7.09 -8.71
CA THR A 15 -13.24 -7.74 -9.43
C THR A 15 -12.51 -6.73 -10.34
N PRO A 16 -11.19 -6.58 -10.22
CA PRO A 16 -10.43 -5.66 -11.08
C PRO A 16 -10.37 -6.15 -12.53
N GLY A 17 -10.26 -5.21 -13.46
CA GLY A 17 -10.20 -5.51 -14.89
C GLY A 17 -9.07 -6.46 -15.28
N SER A 18 -7.94 -6.50 -14.56
CA SER A 18 -6.87 -7.47 -14.81
C SER A 18 -7.35 -8.91 -14.66
N ASP A 19 -8.08 -9.18 -13.57
CA ASP A 19 -8.54 -10.52 -13.23
C ASP A 19 -9.68 -10.93 -14.15
N LEU A 20 -10.59 -10.00 -14.45
CA LEU A 20 -11.64 -10.19 -15.43
C LEU A 20 -11.08 -10.54 -16.82
N LEU A 21 -10.15 -9.75 -17.33
CA LEU A 21 -9.55 -9.97 -18.65
C LEU A 21 -8.72 -11.25 -18.68
N GLY A 22 -8.03 -11.59 -17.60
CA GLY A 22 -7.32 -12.87 -17.46
C GLY A 22 -8.26 -14.08 -17.49
N LEU A 23 -9.40 -14.00 -16.80
CA LEU A 23 -10.44 -15.04 -16.86
C LEU A 23 -11.02 -15.18 -18.27
N LEU A 24 -11.33 -14.05 -18.93
CA LEU A 24 -11.84 -14.09 -20.31
C LEU A 24 -10.82 -14.70 -21.28
N GLN A 25 -9.53 -14.37 -21.14
CA GLN A 25 -8.46 -15.01 -21.92
C GLN A 25 -8.39 -16.53 -21.67
N HIS A 26 -8.51 -16.96 -20.41
CA HIS A 26 -8.46 -18.37 -20.04
C HIS A 26 -9.61 -19.18 -20.64
N TYR A 27 -10.84 -18.66 -20.58
CA TYR A 27 -12.04 -19.37 -21.04
C TYR A 27 -12.37 -19.16 -22.53
N TYR A 28 -11.83 -18.10 -23.15
CA TYR A 28 -12.00 -17.81 -24.57
C TYR A 28 -10.65 -17.65 -25.30
N PRO A 29 -9.72 -18.63 -25.21
CA PRO A 29 -8.36 -18.49 -25.71
C PRO A 29 -8.27 -18.33 -27.24
N ASP A 30 -9.30 -18.79 -27.96
CA ASP A 30 -9.34 -18.75 -29.43
C ASP A 30 -9.78 -17.39 -30.01
N ILE A 31 -10.24 -16.45 -29.17
CA ILE A 31 -10.69 -15.13 -29.62
C ILE A 31 -9.49 -14.18 -29.71
N GLY A 32 -9.24 -13.66 -30.91
CA GLY A 32 -8.05 -12.86 -31.20
C GLY A 32 -7.91 -11.57 -30.38
N VAL A 33 -8.99 -11.00 -29.84
CA VAL A 33 -8.97 -9.86 -28.91
C VAL A 33 -8.13 -10.15 -27.65
N PHE A 34 -8.08 -11.41 -27.20
CA PHE A 34 -7.39 -11.80 -25.95
C PHE A 34 -5.95 -12.28 -26.16
N ALA A 35 -5.34 -11.95 -27.30
CA ALA A 35 -3.98 -12.37 -27.63
C ALA A 35 -3.11 -11.23 -28.17
N GLY A 36 -1.81 -11.33 -27.88
CA GLY A 36 -0.77 -10.48 -28.46
C GLY A 36 -0.76 -9.04 -27.93
N PRO A 37 -0.02 -8.13 -28.61
CA PRO A 37 0.25 -6.78 -28.09
C PRO A 37 -0.98 -5.90 -27.89
N GLY A 38 -2.07 -6.15 -28.64
CA GLY A 38 -3.33 -5.43 -28.48
C GLY A 38 -4.01 -5.76 -27.15
N PHE A 39 -4.01 -7.04 -26.77
CA PHE A 39 -4.52 -7.47 -25.47
C PHE A 39 -3.67 -6.93 -24.32
N GLU A 40 -2.34 -6.94 -24.45
CA GLU A 40 -1.44 -6.36 -23.45
C GLU A 40 -1.71 -4.86 -23.23
N ALA A 41 -2.01 -4.12 -24.30
CA ALA A 41 -2.40 -2.71 -24.19
C ALA A 41 -3.76 -2.54 -23.49
N LEU A 42 -4.70 -3.45 -23.74
CA LEU A 42 -6.01 -3.46 -23.08
C LEU A 42 -5.89 -3.78 -21.58
N LEU A 43 -5.05 -4.76 -21.22
CA LEU A 43 -4.71 -5.07 -19.84
C LEU A 43 -4.08 -3.86 -19.13
N ASP A 44 -3.13 -3.19 -19.78
CA ASP A 44 -2.52 -1.96 -19.25
C ASP A 44 -3.57 -0.87 -19.02
N GLU A 45 -4.54 -0.71 -19.92
CA GLU A 45 -5.56 0.33 -19.81
C GLU A 45 -6.60 0.03 -18.73
N LEU A 46 -7.04 -1.22 -18.63
CA LEU A 46 -8.21 -1.60 -17.84
C LEU A 46 -7.89 -2.31 -16.53
N SER A 47 -6.63 -2.58 -16.21
CA SER A 47 -6.25 -3.41 -15.05
C SER A 47 -6.89 -2.99 -13.74
N ASN A 48 -7.10 -1.68 -13.52
CA ASN A 48 -7.68 -1.15 -12.27
C ASN A 48 -9.13 -0.67 -12.43
N GLU A 49 -9.75 -0.89 -13.59
CA GLU A 49 -11.10 -0.42 -13.86
C GLU A 49 -12.17 -1.42 -13.39
N MET A 50 -13.38 -0.91 -13.20
CA MET A 50 -14.55 -1.71 -12.84
C MET A 50 -14.98 -2.61 -14.01
N PRO A 51 -15.61 -3.78 -13.75
CA PRO A 51 -16.10 -4.68 -14.79
C PRO A 51 -16.92 -4.00 -15.89
N GLU A 52 -17.78 -3.05 -15.55
CA GLU A 52 -18.65 -2.34 -16.48
C GLU A 52 -17.86 -1.49 -17.47
N VAL A 53 -16.81 -0.81 -16.99
CA VAL A 53 -15.90 -0.03 -17.85
C VAL A 53 -15.14 -0.97 -18.78
N CYS A 54 -14.73 -2.14 -18.27
CA CYS A 54 -14.10 -3.17 -19.09
C CYS A 54 -15.04 -3.70 -20.18
N PHE A 55 -16.31 -3.94 -19.85
CA PHE A 55 -17.30 -4.39 -20.82
C PHE A 55 -17.60 -3.34 -21.89
N GLU A 56 -17.73 -2.07 -21.51
CA GLU A 56 -17.92 -0.95 -22.44
C GLU A 56 -16.75 -0.84 -23.44
N ALA A 57 -15.52 -1.10 -22.99
CA ALA A 57 -14.32 -1.10 -23.84
C ALA A 57 -14.21 -2.36 -24.71
N LEU A 58 -14.59 -3.53 -24.19
CA LEU A 58 -14.50 -4.82 -24.89
C LEU A 58 -15.56 -5.00 -25.98
N ALA A 59 -16.79 -4.56 -25.73
CA ALA A 59 -17.93 -4.75 -26.65
C ALA A 59 -17.61 -4.36 -28.11
N PRO A 60 -17.06 -3.16 -28.42
CA PRO A 60 -16.73 -2.79 -29.79
C PRO A 60 -15.58 -3.61 -30.39
N LEU A 61 -14.59 -4.04 -29.58
CA LEU A 61 -13.46 -4.85 -30.04
C LEU A 61 -13.91 -6.26 -30.44
N LEU A 62 -14.79 -6.86 -29.64
CA LEU A 62 -15.40 -8.17 -29.91
C LEU A 62 -16.32 -8.12 -31.13
N ALA A 63 -17.15 -7.08 -31.24
CA ALA A 63 -18.03 -6.87 -32.39
C ALA A 63 -17.22 -6.76 -33.70
N GLY A 64 -16.07 -6.08 -33.67
CA GLY A 64 -15.15 -5.99 -34.81
C GLY A 64 -14.57 -7.33 -35.28
N GLN A 65 -14.62 -8.38 -34.45
CA GLN A 65 -14.22 -9.75 -34.79
C GLN A 65 -15.41 -10.71 -34.96
N GLY A 66 -16.65 -10.20 -34.97
CA GLY A 66 -17.86 -11.00 -35.17
C GLY A 66 -18.38 -11.69 -33.92
N TYR A 67 -18.09 -11.16 -32.73
CA TYR A 67 -18.59 -11.66 -31.45
C TYR A 67 -19.42 -10.61 -30.71
N ASP A 68 -20.43 -11.08 -29.98
CA ASP A 68 -21.23 -10.28 -29.05
C ASP A 68 -20.82 -10.56 -27.61
N LEU A 69 -20.81 -9.51 -26.79
CA LEU A 69 -20.66 -9.60 -25.35
C LEU A 69 -22.03 -9.48 -24.67
N TRP A 70 -22.41 -10.51 -23.93
CA TRP A 70 -23.64 -10.56 -23.14
C TRP A 70 -23.31 -10.60 -21.66
N ASN A 71 -24.18 -10.06 -20.81
CA ASN A 71 -24.18 -10.32 -19.38
C ASN A 71 -25.45 -11.08 -19.00
N LEU A 72 -25.29 -12.21 -18.29
CA LEU A 72 -26.41 -12.95 -17.71
C LEU A 72 -26.67 -12.44 -16.29
N ASP A 73 -27.61 -11.52 -16.14
CA ASP A 73 -27.97 -10.96 -14.83
C ASP A 73 -28.82 -11.96 -14.03
N ALA A 74 -28.39 -12.29 -12.82
CA ALA A 74 -29.11 -13.16 -11.88
C ALA A 74 -29.83 -12.39 -10.76
N GLY A 75 -29.81 -11.05 -10.79
CA GLY A 75 -30.36 -10.17 -9.76
C GLY A 75 -29.44 -9.96 -8.56
N GLY A 76 -28.13 -9.95 -8.77
CA GLY A 76 -27.10 -9.86 -7.71
C GLY A 76 -26.01 -8.82 -7.99
N ASP A 77 -25.03 -8.79 -7.08
CA ASP A 77 -23.80 -7.97 -7.12
C ASP A 77 -22.72 -8.61 -8.04
N ASP A 78 -23.10 -9.51 -8.95
CA ASP A 78 -22.20 -10.32 -9.76
C ASP A 78 -22.44 -10.18 -11.27
N TYR A 79 -21.36 -10.26 -12.05
CA TYR A 79 -21.43 -10.32 -13.51
C TYR A 79 -21.13 -11.73 -14.02
N ARG A 80 -21.82 -12.09 -15.09
CA ARG A 80 -21.67 -13.37 -15.80
C ARG A 80 -21.53 -13.08 -17.28
N PRO A 81 -20.36 -12.58 -17.71
CA PRO A 81 -20.12 -12.25 -19.10
C PRO A 81 -20.09 -13.54 -19.94
N VAL A 82 -20.75 -13.50 -21.10
CA VAL A 82 -20.72 -14.58 -22.08
C VAL A 82 -20.43 -13.99 -23.45
N ILE A 83 -19.41 -14.53 -24.11
CA ILE A 83 -19.03 -14.12 -25.46
C ILE A 83 -19.56 -15.14 -26.45
N VAL A 84 -20.36 -14.67 -27.41
CA VAL A 84 -21.06 -15.53 -28.37
C VAL A 84 -20.78 -15.05 -29.79
N PRO A 85 -20.54 -15.92 -30.77
CA PRO A 85 -20.51 -15.53 -32.17
C PRO A 85 -21.78 -14.76 -32.57
N ALA A 86 -21.64 -13.66 -33.30
CA ALA A 86 -22.76 -12.78 -33.65
C ALA A 86 -23.84 -13.48 -34.49
N ASP A 87 -23.48 -14.54 -35.23
CA ASP A 87 -24.41 -15.38 -35.99
C ASP A 87 -25.29 -16.29 -35.11
N GLN A 88 -24.92 -16.48 -33.84
CA GLN A 88 -25.67 -17.26 -32.84
C GLN A 88 -26.50 -16.37 -31.89
N ARG A 89 -26.51 -15.05 -32.12
CA ARG A 89 -27.21 -14.06 -31.29
C ARG A 89 -28.65 -14.44 -30.96
N GLU A 90 -29.45 -14.75 -31.99
CA GLU A 90 -30.86 -15.08 -31.82
C GLU A 90 -31.06 -16.40 -31.07
N THR A 91 -30.24 -17.40 -31.38
CA THR A 91 -30.29 -18.72 -30.72
C THR A 91 -29.91 -18.62 -29.25
N PHE A 92 -28.91 -17.80 -28.90
CA PHE A 92 -28.53 -17.55 -27.52
C PHE A 92 -29.63 -16.84 -26.73
N ALA A 93 -30.21 -15.78 -27.30
CA ALA A 93 -31.31 -15.05 -26.68
C ALA A 93 -32.52 -15.95 -26.42
N GLN A 94 -32.91 -16.80 -27.39
CA GLN A 94 -34.00 -17.77 -27.23
C GLN A 94 -33.70 -18.82 -26.15
N HIS A 95 -32.48 -19.36 -26.12
CA HIS A 95 -32.07 -20.35 -25.12
C HIS A 95 -32.31 -19.86 -23.68
N TRP A 96 -31.91 -18.62 -23.39
CA TRP A 96 -32.05 -18.05 -22.05
C TRP A 96 -33.45 -17.50 -21.75
N GLN A 97 -34.24 -17.13 -22.77
CA GLN A 97 -35.67 -16.80 -22.58
C GLN A 97 -36.50 -18.03 -22.19
N ASP A 98 -36.17 -19.20 -22.75
CA ASP A 98 -36.91 -20.45 -22.54
C ASP A 98 -36.51 -21.21 -21.26
N GLN A 99 -35.36 -20.88 -20.65
CA GLN A 99 -34.94 -21.48 -19.39
C GLN A 99 -35.87 -21.07 -18.24
N ARG A 100 -36.50 -22.08 -17.61
CA ARG A 100 -37.39 -21.92 -16.44
C ARG A 100 -36.78 -22.44 -15.13
N GLY A 101 -35.49 -22.75 -15.11
CA GLY A 101 -34.77 -23.22 -13.92
C GLY A 101 -34.46 -22.08 -12.95
N GLU A 102 -34.25 -22.40 -11.68
CA GLU A 102 -33.67 -21.48 -10.69
C GLU A 102 -32.16 -21.71 -10.58
N PRO A 103 -31.33 -20.66 -10.53
CA PRO A 103 -31.68 -19.24 -10.59
C PRO A 103 -32.09 -18.79 -12.01
N ARG A 104 -33.01 -17.81 -12.08
CA ARG A 104 -33.50 -17.27 -13.36
C ARG A 104 -32.57 -16.18 -13.86
N PHE A 105 -31.89 -16.43 -14.98
CA PHE A 105 -31.00 -15.46 -15.61
C PHE A 105 -31.75 -14.58 -16.62
N THR A 106 -31.34 -13.32 -16.72
CA THR A 106 -31.77 -12.37 -17.74
C THR A 106 -30.59 -12.02 -18.63
N ALA A 107 -30.62 -12.49 -19.88
CA ALA A 107 -29.59 -12.17 -20.86
C ALA A 107 -29.73 -10.72 -21.36
N SER A 108 -28.70 -9.91 -21.13
CA SER A 108 -28.61 -8.52 -21.60
C SER A 108 -27.41 -8.37 -22.52
N LEU A 109 -27.65 -7.92 -23.76
CA LEU A 109 -26.58 -7.61 -24.70
C LEU A 109 -25.90 -6.31 -24.26
N ILE A 110 -24.58 -6.31 -24.17
CA ILE A 110 -23.80 -5.09 -23.94
C ILE A 110 -23.52 -4.49 -25.31
N GLU A 111 -24.36 -3.52 -25.70
CA GLU A 111 -24.20 -2.86 -26.98
C GLU A 111 -22.91 -2.03 -27.01
N PRO A 112 -22.15 -2.07 -28.11
CA PRO A 112 -21.05 -1.15 -28.28
C PRO A 112 -21.62 0.28 -28.22
N PRO A 113 -21.00 1.20 -27.46
CA PRO A 113 -21.49 2.56 -27.37
C PRO A 113 -21.61 3.16 -28.77
N GLU A 114 -22.71 3.90 -29.03
CA GLU A 114 -22.82 4.69 -30.26
C GLU A 114 -21.54 5.52 -30.41
N PRO A 115 -20.94 5.60 -31.61
CA PRO A 115 -19.73 6.36 -31.80
C PRO A 115 -20.02 7.81 -31.44
N ALA A 116 -19.69 8.21 -30.21
CA ALA A 116 -19.59 9.60 -29.85
C ALA A 116 -18.64 10.21 -30.87
N ALA A 117 -18.96 11.38 -31.40
CA ALA A 117 -18.02 12.17 -32.17
C ALA A 117 -16.84 12.46 -31.26
N ALA A 118 -15.88 11.54 -31.24
CA ALA A 118 -14.64 11.68 -30.52
C ALA A 118 -13.95 12.82 -31.24
N GLU A 119 -13.97 14.00 -30.65
CA GLU A 119 -12.95 14.99 -30.91
C GLU A 119 -11.63 14.24 -30.68
N LEU A 120 -10.98 13.88 -31.78
CA LEU A 120 -9.62 13.37 -31.84
C LEU A 120 -8.76 14.42 -31.14
N LYS A 121 -8.65 14.29 -29.81
CA LYS A 121 -7.66 15.03 -29.06
C LYS A 121 -6.34 14.68 -29.73
N PRO A 122 -5.59 15.68 -30.22
CA PRO A 122 -4.35 15.42 -30.92
C PRO A 122 -3.50 14.54 -30.02
N ALA A 123 -3.02 13.41 -30.59
CA ALA A 123 -2.13 12.51 -29.90
C ALA A 123 -0.97 13.35 -29.36
N LYS A 124 -0.94 13.55 -28.04
CA LYS A 124 0.20 14.20 -27.40
C LYS A 124 1.44 13.44 -27.86
N PRO A 125 2.55 14.14 -28.18
CA PRO A 125 3.76 13.50 -28.66
C PRO A 125 4.10 12.34 -27.74
N LYS A 126 4.33 11.16 -28.33
CA LYS A 126 4.80 9.97 -27.61
C LYS A 126 6.14 10.33 -26.96
N ARG A 127 6.12 10.83 -25.72
CA ARG A 127 7.26 10.72 -24.83
C ARG A 127 7.60 9.24 -24.78
N GLY A 128 8.88 8.88 -24.94
CA GLY A 128 9.31 7.49 -24.82
C GLY A 128 8.74 6.91 -23.53
N LYS A 129 8.09 5.74 -23.60
CA LYS A 129 7.54 5.06 -22.42
C LYS A 129 8.76 4.65 -21.59
N VAL A 130 9.10 5.43 -20.57
CA VAL A 130 10.17 5.07 -19.63
C VAL A 130 9.84 3.70 -19.06
N LYS A 131 10.84 2.81 -19.05
CA LYS A 131 10.71 1.51 -18.41
C LYS A 131 10.80 1.75 -16.91
N TRP A 132 9.64 1.85 -16.25
CA TRP A 132 9.54 2.14 -14.82
C TRP A 132 10.08 1.03 -13.92
N LEU A 133 9.98 -0.23 -14.34
CA LEU A 133 10.54 -1.37 -13.61
C LEU A 133 11.77 -1.86 -14.37
N GLN A 134 12.95 -1.43 -13.92
CA GLN A 134 14.25 -1.80 -14.47
C GLN A 134 14.90 -2.87 -13.60
N GLU A 135 15.77 -3.69 -14.19
CA GLU A 135 16.56 -4.71 -13.46
C GLU A 135 15.68 -5.45 -12.44
N VAL A 136 14.80 -6.33 -12.90
CA VAL A 136 13.87 -7.06 -12.02
C VAL A 136 14.60 -8.25 -11.40
N HIS A 137 14.43 -8.44 -10.10
CA HIS A 137 14.83 -9.64 -9.37
C HIS A 137 13.56 -10.35 -8.88
N GLU A 138 13.28 -11.50 -9.48
CA GLU A 138 12.13 -12.36 -9.15
C GLU A 138 12.50 -13.31 -8.01
N TYR A 139 11.57 -13.47 -7.06
CA TYR A 139 11.71 -14.44 -5.98
C TYR A 139 11.10 -15.79 -6.36
N PRO A 140 11.59 -16.90 -5.78
CA PRO A 140 11.00 -18.22 -6.01
C PRO A 140 9.59 -18.37 -5.41
N GLY A 141 9.22 -17.51 -4.46
CA GLY A 141 7.94 -17.51 -3.75
C GLY A 141 7.48 -16.12 -3.32
N ALA A 142 6.32 -16.06 -2.66
CA ALA A 142 5.71 -14.79 -2.25
C ALA A 142 6.48 -14.15 -1.08
N THR A 143 7.26 -13.11 -1.39
CA THR A 143 8.11 -12.32 -0.51
C THR A 143 7.44 -10.98 -0.18
N TYR A 144 6.61 -10.96 0.87
CA TYR A 144 5.91 -9.75 1.29
C TYR A 144 6.79 -8.84 2.16
N VAL A 145 7.39 -7.82 1.55
CA VAL A 145 8.15 -6.78 2.27
C VAL A 145 7.21 -5.69 2.78
N HIS A 146 6.75 -5.79 4.02
CA HIS A 146 5.93 -4.80 4.71
C HIS A 146 6.79 -3.70 5.39
N GLU A 147 6.17 -2.61 5.83
CA GLU A 147 6.87 -1.58 6.62
C GLU A 147 7.35 -2.08 7.99
N TYR A 148 6.74 -3.15 8.52
CA TYR A 148 7.00 -3.63 9.86
C TYR A 148 8.21 -4.57 9.93
N ASN A 149 8.55 -5.23 8.82
CA ASN A 149 9.70 -6.11 8.68
C ASN A 149 10.85 -5.50 7.87
N TYR A 150 10.73 -4.25 7.35
CA TYR A 150 11.78 -3.55 6.62
C TYR A 150 12.54 -2.52 7.49
N ARG A 151 13.87 -2.59 7.56
CA ARG A 151 14.75 -1.71 8.35
C ARG A 151 16.04 -1.39 7.60
N ASN A 152 16.27 -0.11 7.28
CA ASN A 152 17.52 0.40 6.68
C ASN A 152 18.04 -0.41 5.47
N GLY A 153 17.16 -0.79 4.54
CA GLY A 153 17.56 -1.61 3.39
C GLY A 153 17.56 -3.11 3.66
N TRP A 154 17.16 -3.57 4.84
CA TRP A 154 17.03 -4.99 5.16
C TRP A 154 15.57 -5.37 5.36
N ALA A 155 15.18 -6.59 5.03
CA ALA A 155 13.87 -7.12 5.44
C ALA A 155 13.96 -8.54 5.97
N ALA A 156 13.13 -8.87 6.96
CA ALA A 156 12.95 -10.24 7.41
C ALA A 156 11.69 -10.86 6.79
N ILE A 157 11.84 -12.03 6.20
CA ILE A 157 10.78 -12.77 5.50
C ILE A 157 10.66 -14.14 6.14
N THR A 158 9.45 -14.51 6.51
CA THR A 158 9.16 -15.83 7.08
C THR A 158 8.37 -16.64 6.09
N GLU A 159 8.85 -17.85 5.80
CA GLU A 159 8.22 -18.77 4.87
C GLU A 159 7.94 -20.10 5.57
N GLN A 160 6.80 -20.71 5.26
CA GLN A 160 6.48 -22.03 5.80
C GLN A 160 7.09 -23.11 4.90
N ASP A 161 7.94 -23.95 5.48
CA ASP A 161 8.55 -25.10 4.81
C ASP A 161 8.23 -26.39 5.58
N GLU A 162 7.40 -27.25 4.98
CA GLU A 162 6.86 -28.46 5.60
C GLU A 162 6.27 -28.21 7.01
N ASP A 163 7.00 -28.63 8.05
CA ASP A 163 6.62 -28.56 9.47
C ASP A 163 7.31 -27.41 10.24
N GLN A 164 8.15 -26.60 9.59
CA GLN A 164 8.93 -25.53 10.21
C GLN A 164 8.75 -24.20 9.47
N TRP A 165 8.85 -23.07 10.17
CA TRP A 165 9.00 -21.78 9.50
C TRP A 165 10.47 -21.43 9.33
N LEU A 166 10.86 -21.08 8.11
CA LEU A 166 12.14 -20.46 7.79
C LEU A 166 12.07 -18.96 8.08
N CYS A 167 13.24 -18.35 8.28
CA CYS A 167 13.37 -16.90 8.40
C CYS A 167 14.56 -16.43 7.58
N PHE A 168 14.31 -15.67 6.52
CA PHE A 168 15.34 -15.07 5.68
C PHE A 168 15.52 -13.59 6.02
N LEU A 169 16.76 -13.16 6.17
CA LEU A 169 17.14 -11.76 6.20
C LEU A 169 17.64 -11.37 4.80
N ILE A 170 16.91 -10.51 4.12
CA ILE A 170 17.21 -10.04 2.77
C ILE A 170 17.89 -8.67 2.81
N ASP A 171 19.05 -8.55 2.18
CA ASP A 171 19.82 -7.32 2.01
C ASP A 171 19.48 -6.63 0.68
N TYR A 172 18.71 -5.55 0.75
CA TYR A 172 18.44 -4.66 -0.37
C TYR A 172 19.48 -3.57 -0.54
N ASN A 173 20.57 -3.51 0.23
CA ASN A 173 21.60 -2.48 0.05
C ASN A 173 22.52 -2.76 -1.15
N GLN A 174 22.49 -3.98 -1.68
CA GLN A 174 23.21 -4.41 -2.87
C GLN A 174 22.25 -4.90 -3.95
N TRP A 175 22.78 -5.12 -5.16
CA TRP A 175 22.00 -5.62 -6.27
C TRP A 175 22.72 -6.71 -7.07
N PRO A 176 22.07 -7.86 -7.33
CA PRO A 176 20.75 -8.26 -6.83
C PRO A 176 20.71 -8.34 -5.29
N PRO A 177 19.51 -8.32 -4.65
CA PRO A 177 19.40 -8.52 -3.22
C PRO A 177 20.07 -9.84 -2.79
N ALA A 178 20.67 -9.85 -1.60
CA ALA A 178 21.28 -11.05 -1.05
C ALA A 178 20.42 -11.61 0.08
N GLU A 179 20.22 -12.92 0.11
CA GLU A 179 19.40 -13.59 1.11
C GLU A 179 20.29 -14.38 2.07
N GLN A 180 19.92 -14.34 3.35
CA GLN A 180 20.58 -15.12 4.39
C GLN A 180 19.53 -15.85 5.23
N ASP A 181 19.66 -17.18 5.32
CA ASP A 181 18.86 -17.98 6.24
C ASP A 181 19.33 -17.73 7.68
N MET A 182 18.41 -17.25 8.51
CA MET A 182 18.65 -16.92 9.91
C MET A 182 18.68 -18.16 10.81
N LEU A 183 18.27 -19.33 10.31
CA LEU A 183 18.21 -20.58 11.06
C LEU A 183 19.38 -21.52 10.74
N GLU A 184 20.05 -21.35 9.59
CA GLU A 184 21.09 -22.26 9.08
C GLU A 184 22.21 -22.58 10.10
N HIS A 185 22.55 -21.63 10.96
CA HIS A 185 23.63 -21.77 11.95
C HIS A 185 23.13 -21.84 13.40
N ARG A 186 21.83 -22.00 13.61
CA ARG A 186 21.23 -22.04 14.95
C ARG A 186 21.09 -23.46 15.46
N THR A 187 21.49 -23.69 16.71
CA THR A 187 21.37 -24.99 17.39
C THR A 187 20.37 -24.96 18.55
N ASP A 188 19.70 -23.83 18.76
CA ASP A 188 18.79 -23.59 19.88
C ASP A 188 17.33 -23.92 19.57
N GLY A 189 17.06 -24.51 18.40
CA GLY A 189 15.74 -25.00 17.99
C GLY A 189 14.69 -23.90 17.83
N VAL A 190 15.11 -22.67 17.50
CA VAL A 190 14.16 -21.58 17.21
C VAL A 190 13.42 -21.85 15.89
N ASP A 191 12.13 -21.52 15.87
CA ASP A 191 11.32 -21.51 14.67
C ASP A 191 11.31 -20.11 14.05
N GLY A 192 11.30 -20.01 12.72
CA GLY A 192 11.37 -18.72 12.03
C GLY A 192 10.19 -17.78 12.36
N ALA A 193 9.01 -18.33 12.68
CA ALA A 193 7.85 -17.54 13.07
C ALA A 193 7.99 -16.90 14.46
N ASP A 194 8.98 -17.31 15.26
CA ASP A 194 9.29 -16.71 16.55
C ASP A 194 10.22 -15.50 16.44
N LEU A 195 10.80 -15.23 15.25
CA LEU A 195 11.75 -14.15 15.01
C LEU A 195 11.09 -12.96 14.32
N GLN A 196 11.27 -11.78 14.91
CA GLN A 196 10.84 -10.52 14.33
C GLN A 196 12.02 -9.54 14.26
N LEU A 197 12.34 -9.07 13.05
CA LEU A 197 13.36 -8.04 12.87
C LEU A 197 12.89 -6.71 13.46
N ILE A 198 13.74 -6.10 14.29
CA ILE A 198 13.50 -4.81 14.91
C ILE A 198 14.31 -3.72 14.23
N ASP A 199 15.58 -3.98 13.99
CA ASP A 199 16.53 -3.06 13.37
C ASP A 199 17.66 -3.84 12.70
N ALA A 200 18.28 -3.25 11.68
CA ALA A 200 19.42 -3.83 10.99
C ALA A 200 20.28 -2.75 10.35
N ASP A 201 21.58 -3.02 10.29
CA ASP A 201 22.56 -2.26 9.55
C ASP A 201 23.64 -3.21 8.99
N ALA A 202 24.67 -2.65 8.35
CA ALA A 202 25.74 -3.45 7.73
C ALA A 202 26.61 -4.23 8.73
N GLN A 203 26.53 -3.95 10.04
CA GLN A 203 27.33 -4.58 11.08
C GLN A 203 26.52 -5.57 11.91
N ARG A 204 25.24 -5.28 12.17
CA ARG A 204 24.41 -6.07 13.07
C ARG A 204 22.93 -6.06 12.68
N SER A 205 22.22 -7.08 13.16
CA SER A 205 20.76 -7.09 13.19
C SER A 205 20.26 -7.31 14.62
N LEU A 206 19.12 -6.72 14.94
CA LEU A 206 18.48 -6.78 16.24
C LEU A 206 17.09 -7.38 16.07
N TRP A 207 16.79 -8.38 16.90
CA TRP A 207 15.62 -9.22 16.77
C TRP A 207 14.84 -9.29 18.08
N LYS A 208 13.52 -9.39 17.95
CA LYS A 208 12.61 -9.82 19.00
C LYS A 208 12.35 -11.30 18.77
N ARG A 209 12.63 -12.12 19.76
CA ARG A 209 12.41 -13.56 19.72
C ARG A 209 11.33 -13.96 20.72
N ARG A 210 10.32 -14.71 20.29
CA ARG A 210 9.42 -15.40 21.22
C ARG A 210 10.15 -16.59 21.85
N VAL A 211 10.18 -16.64 23.17
CA VAL A 211 10.88 -17.67 23.96
C VAL A 211 9.95 -18.52 24.81
N VAL A 212 8.72 -18.04 25.06
CA VAL A 212 7.64 -18.83 25.66
C VAL A 212 6.40 -18.59 24.82
N ARG A 213 5.77 -19.68 24.37
CA ARG A 213 4.45 -19.66 23.75
C ARG A 213 3.41 -20.00 24.81
N GLY A 214 2.54 -19.04 25.09
CA GLY A 214 1.44 -19.22 26.03
C GLY A 214 0.21 -19.83 25.37
N ASP A 215 -0.81 -20.13 26.19
CA ASP A 215 -2.11 -20.59 25.70
C ASP A 215 -2.84 -19.48 24.91
N TYR A 216 -2.54 -18.21 25.23
CA TYR A 216 -3.00 -17.01 24.54
C TYR A 216 -1.81 -16.11 24.17
N SER A 217 -1.94 -15.26 23.15
CA SER A 217 -0.86 -14.35 22.72
C SER A 217 -0.40 -13.39 23.83
N THR A 218 -1.29 -13.03 24.77
CA THR A 218 -0.94 -12.22 25.94
C THR A 218 0.00 -12.91 26.92
N ASP A 219 0.06 -14.24 26.86
CA ASP A 219 0.92 -15.09 27.68
C ASP A 219 2.27 -15.38 27.03
N ASP A 220 2.43 -15.05 25.75
CA ASP A 220 3.72 -15.14 25.06
C ASP A 220 4.77 -14.26 25.75
N ARG A 221 6.00 -14.77 25.78
CA ARG A 221 7.16 -14.05 26.34
C ARG A 221 8.25 -13.93 25.32
N TYR A 222 8.87 -12.75 25.31
CA TYR A 222 9.84 -12.35 24.31
C TYR A 222 11.17 -11.97 24.96
N GLN A 223 12.25 -12.22 24.25
CA GLN A 223 13.59 -11.71 24.52
C GLN A 223 14.12 -10.98 23.29
N TYR A 224 15.10 -10.11 23.51
CA TYR A 224 15.80 -9.45 22.41
C TYR A 224 17.13 -10.14 22.18
N GLU A 225 17.57 -10.20 20.93
CA GLU A 225 18.87 -10.75 20.56
C GLU A 225 19.52 -9.88 19.47
N VAL A 226 20.83 -9.71 19.57
CA VAL A 226 21.66 -9.04 18.58
C VAL A 226 22.47 -10.10 17.86
N ARG A 227 22.50 -10.00 16.54
CA ARG A 227 23.33 -10.83 15.67
C ARG A 227 24.42 -9.99 15.00
N GLN A 228 25.65 -10.48 15.02
CA GLN A 228 26.81 -9.90 14.35
C GLN A 228 27.58 -11.01 13.63
N GLY A 229 27.55 -11.02 12.30
CA GLY A 229 27.99 -12.18 11.53
C GLY A 229 27.18 -13.42 11.96
N ASP A 230 27.87 -14.49 12.37
CA ASP A 230 27.23 -15.73 12.82
C ASP A 230 27.00 -15.77 14.34
N GLU A 231 27.50 -14.78 15.08
CA GLU A 231 27.32 -14.71 16.53
C GLU A 231 25.97 -14.12 16.89
N ILE A 232 25.23 -14.80 17.77
CA ILE A 232 23.95 -14.34 18.33
C ILE A 232 24.11 -14.21 19.84
N ALA A 233 23.78 -13.03 20.37
CA ALA A 233 23.87 -12.72 21.79
C ALA A 233 22.54 -12.16 22.30
N ALA A 234 22.19 -12.48 23.55
CA ALA A 234 21.04 -11.88 24.21
C ALA A 234 21.25 -10.37 24.38
N PHE A 235 20.19 -9.60 24.14
CA PHE A 235 20.13 -8.16 24.38
C PHE A 235 19.12 -7.85 25.48
N GLY A 236 19.51 -6.98 26.41
CA GLY A 236 18.69 -6.59 27.54
C GLY A 236 19.19 -7.16 28.87
N PRO A 237 18.55 -6.76 29.99
CA PRO A 237 18.92 -7.26 31.30
C PRO A 237 18.79 -8.79 31.39
N VAL A 238 19.76 -9.42 32.04
CA VAL A 238 19.84 -10.88 32.16
C VAL A 238 18.59 -11.46 32.80
N GLY A 239 18.03 -12.51 32.18
CA GLY A 239 16.88 -13.25 32.71
C GLY A 239 15.54 -12.53 32.59
N VAL A 240 15.50 -11.32 32.01
CA VAL A 240 14.25 -10.62 31.77
C VAL A 240 13.58 -11.18 30.52
N GLN A 241 12.26 -11.34 30.61
CA GLN A 241 11.39 -11.67 29.50
C GLN A 241 10.25 -10.66 29.49
N TRP A 242 9.91 -10.16 28.31
CA TRP A 242 8.86 -9.16 28.16
C TRP A 242 7.58 -9.78 27.60
N PRO A 243 6.41 -9.21 27.91
CA PRO A 243 5.20 -9.52 27.18
C PRO A 243 5.32 -9.05 25.72
N GLU A 244 4.34 -9.39 24.90
CA GLU A 244 4.23 -8.76 23.59
C GLU A 244 3.99 -7.25 23.72
N PHE A 245 4.83 -6.49 23.03
CA PHE A 245 4.66 -5.06 22.78
C PHE A 245 4.00 -4.80 21.42
N GLU A 246 3.34 -3.65 21.31
CA GLU A 246 2.63 -3.26 20.09
C GLU A 246 3.58 -2.59 19.10
N GLN A 247 3.47 -2.97 17.83
CA GLN A 247 4.23 -2.33 16.76
C GLN A 247 3.82 -0.84 16.57
N PRO A 248 4.72 0.01 16.06
CA PRO A 248 6.12 -0.28 15.73
C PRO A 248 7.03 -0.25 16.96
N CYS A 249 8.04 -1.13 16.95
CA CYS A 249 9.18 -1.04 17.86
C CYS A 249 10.16 0.01 17.31
N VAL A 250 10.64 0.90 18.18
CA VAL A 250 11.51 2.02 17.80
C VAL A 250 12.90 1.82 18.35
N VAL A 251 13.92 1.91 17.51
CA VAL A 251 15.33 1.83 17.92
C VAL A 251 16.01 3.17 17.69
N VAL A 252 16.67 3.68 18.74
CA VAL A 252 17.49 4.88 18.66
C VAL A 252 18.87 4.56 19.21
N GLY A 253 19.86 4.51 18.31
CA GLY A 253 21.22 4.09 18.64
C GLY A 253 21.24 2.63 19.10
N SER A 254 21.60 2.40 20.37
CA SER A 254 21.66 1.07 20.97
C SER A 254 20.49 0.78 21.91
N GLU A 255 19.43 1.58 21.88
CA GLU A 255 18.31 1.49 22.82
C GLU A 255 17.02 1.17 22.07
N ILE A 256 16.19 0.34 22.71
CA ILE A 256 14.90 -0.09 22.19
C ILE A 256 13.81 0.64 22.97
N PHE A 257 12.83 1.18 22.25
CA PHE A 257 11.66 1.85 22.80
C PHE A 257 10.41 1.11 22.36
N GLU A 258 9.65 0.66 23.36
CA GLU A 258 8.49 -0.20 23.16
C GLU A 258 7.26 0.40 23.82
N ARG A 259 6.09 0.18 23.22
CA ARG A 259 4.81 0.65 23.77
C ARG A 259 3.92 -0.51 24.19
N LYS A 260 3.20 -0.33 25.30
CA LYS A 260 2.19 -1.28 25.77
C LYS A 260 0.98 -0.56 26.34
N ARG A 261 -0.20 -0.84 25.80
CA ARG A 261 -1.48 -0.51 26.46
C ARG A 261 -1.75 -1.47 27.60
N ILE A 262 -2.23 -0.91 28.70
CA ILE A 262 -2.67 -1.60 29.90
C ILE A 262 -4.11 -1.16 30.16
N TYR A 263 -5.01 -2.12 30.35
CA TYR A 263 -6.44 -1.85 30.49
C TYR A 263 -6.92 -1.89 31.96
N GLU A 264 -6.15 -2.50 32.86
CA GLU A 264 -6.49 -2.64 34.28
C GLU A 264 -5.29 -2.28 35.18
N PRO A 265 -5.50 -1.62 36.34
CA PRO A 265 -6.78 -1.14 36.86
C PRO A 265 -7.31 0.12 36.15
N GLU A 266 -6.45 0.83 35.40
CA GLU A 266 -6.81 2.01 34.62
C GLU A 266 -6.25 1.86 33.19
N HIS A 267 -6.95 2.44 32.21
CA HIS A 267 -6.50 2.44 30.82
C HIS A 267 -5.34 3.43 30.63
N LEU A 268 -4.13 2.92 30.41
CA LEU A 268 -2.92 3.70 30.19
C LEU A 268 -2.00 3.05 29.16
N THR A 269 -1.19 3.86 28.48
CA THR A 269 -0.09 3.40 27.63
C THR A 269 1.24 3.67 28.32
N ARG A 270 2.07 2.64 28.45
CA ARG A 270 3.47 2.73 28.90
C ARG A 270 4.42 2.79 27.73
N ILE A 271 5.42 3.65 27.83
CA ILE A 271 6.61 3.63 26.98
C ILE A 271 7.78 3.09 27.80
N TRP A 272 8.33 1.98 27.32
CA TRP A 272 9.48 1.32 27.87
C TRP A 272 10.74 1.76 27.13
N ARG A 273 11.83 1.91 27.87
CA ARG A 273 13.19 2.01 27.36
C ARG A 273 13.95 0.77 27.79
N ILE A 274 14.50 0.05 26.83
CA ILE A 274 15.27 -1.17 27.05
C ILE A 274 16.68 -0.93 26.52
N THR A 275 17.66 -1.06 27.42
CA THR A 275 19.08 -0.99 27.11
C THR A 275 19.70 -2.37 27.28
N ALA A 276 20.98 -2.52 26.96
CA ALA A 276 21.71 -3.77 27.19
C ALA A 276 21.73 -4.23 28.67
N HIS A 277 21.44 -3.33 29.63
CA HIS A 277 21.60 -3.61 31.06
C HIS A 277 20.39 -3.27 31.92
N SER A 278 19.46 -2.44 31.42
CA SER A 278 18.28 -1.99 32.17
C SER A 278 17.02 -1.99 31.31
N SER A 279 15.87 -2.04 31.97
CA SER A 279 14.55 -1.85 31.37
C SER A 279 13.73 -0.98 32.32
N GLU A 280 13.24 0.15 31.83
CA GLU A 280 12.51 1.13 32.65
C GLU A 280 11.32 1.71 31.88
N VAL A 281 10.29 2.16 32.61
CA VAL A 281 9.17 2.93 32.05
C VAL A 281 9.57 4.40 32.09
N ILE A 282 9.62 5.05 30.92
CA ILE A 282 10.05 6.45 30.81
C ILE A 282 8.88 7.43 30.65
N PHE A 283 7.70 6.94 30.28
CA PHE A 283 6.51 7.76 30.11
C PHE A 283 5.22 6.94 30.21
N GLU A 284 4.17 7.56 30.77
CA GLU A 284 2.83 6.99 30.91
C GLU A 284 1.79 8.05 30.56
N TYR A 285 0.73 7.65 29.86
CA TYR A 285 -0.41 8.52 29.57
C TYR A 285 -1.70 7.73 29.39
N ALA A 286 -2.83 8.32 29.79
CA ALA A 286 -4.16 7.71 29.74
C ALA A 286 -4.83 7.78 28.35
N ASP A 287 -4.08 7.45 27.30
CA ASP A 287 -4.54 7.30 25.91
C ASP A 287 -3.50 6.49 25.12
N GLU A 288 -3.82 6.06 23.90
CA GLU A 288 -2.86 5.48 22.98
C GLU A 288 -1.79 6.52 22.58
N LEU A 289 -0.54 6.05 22.49
CA LEU A 289 0.62 6.87 22.13
C LEU A 289 1.32 6.32 20.89
N THR A 290 1.79 7.24 20.05
CA THR A 290 2.73 6.97 18.95
C THR A 290 4.11 7.52 19.31
N ILE A 291 5.15 6.72 19.04
CA ILE A 291 6.55 7.08 19.29
C ILE A 291 7.19 7.44 17.95
N LEU A 292 7.86 8.60 17.89
CA LEU A 292 8.61 9.05 16.71
C LEU A 292 10.03 9.45 17.11
N PRO A 293 11.08 8.85 16.52
CA PRO A 293 12.43 9.38 16.59
C PRO A 293 12.53 10.77 15.95
N ILE A 294 13.05 11.74 16.69
CA ILE A 294 13.19 13.15 16.24
C ILE A 294 14.65 13.62 16.34
N GLY A 295 15.55 12.81 15.80
CA GLY A 295 16.99 13.04 15.81
C GLY A 295 17.73 12.28 16.91
N ALA A 296 19.02 12.57 17.05
CA ALA A 296 19.91 11.81 17.93
C ALA A 296 19.46 11.87 19.40
N GLY A 297 19.10 10.72 19.98
CA GLY A 297 18.73 10.60 21.39
C GLY A 297 17.44 11.33 21.78
N ARG A 298 16.58 11.69 20.81
CA ARG A 298 15.34 12.43 21.05
C ARG A 298 14.13 11.66 20.54
N LEU A 299 13.06 11.66 21.32
CA LEU A 299 11.78 11.06 20.97
C LEU A 299 10.66 12.07 21.11
N LEU A 300 9.69 11.97 20.21
CA LEU A 300 8.40 12.64 20.31
C LEU A 300 7.34 11.59 20.62
N PHE A 301 6.63 11.78 21.73
CA PHE A 301 5.46 10.99 22.09
C PHE A 301 4.23 11.78 21.68
N MET A 302 3.40 11.21 20.82
CA MET A 302 2.20 11.87 20.32
C MET A 302 0.97 11.13 20.81
N GLN A 303 0.00 11.88 21.33
CA GLN A 303 -1.32 11.35 21.60
C GLN A 303 -1.95 10.89 20.29
N HIS A 304 -2.40 9.65 20.25
CA HIS A 304 -2.90 9.07 19.02
C HIS A 304 -4.28 9.67 18.63
N ASN A 305 -5.17 9.82 19.61
CA ASN A 305 -6.53 10.37 19.47
C ASN A 305 -6.69 11.82 19.93
N GLY A 306 -5.63 12.62 19.92
CA GLY A 306 -5.73 14.00 20.37
C GLY A 306 -4.54 14.86 20.01
N PRO A 307 -4.53 16.12 20.48
CA PRO A 307 -3.53 17.10 20.06
C PRO A 307 -2.28 17.09 20.94
N LYS A 308 -2.24 16.36 22.06
CA LYS A 308 -1.10 16.47 22.99
C LYS A 308 0.13 15.76 22.45
N CYS A 309 1.30 16.33 22.69
CA CYS A 309 2.56 15.65 22.46
C CYS A 309 3.62 16.05 23.50
N TRP A 310 4.65 15.23 23.62
CA TRP A 310 5.74 15.39 24.58
C TRP A 310 7.07 15.08 23.92
N THR A 311 8.11 15.77 24.35
CA THR A 311 9.49 15.49 23.93
C THR A 311 10.24 14.80 25.05
N TRP A 312 11.05 13.82 24.71
CA TRP A 312 11.94 13.13 25.62
C TRP A 312 13.35 13.14 25.05
N ASN A 313 14.35 13.32 25.92
CA ASN A 313 15.76 13.35 25.55
C ASN A 313 16.52 12.32 26.39
N GLN A 314 17.48 11.64 25.76
CA GLN A 314 18.29 10.60 26.36
C GLN A 314 19.37 11.17 27.31
N ASP A 315 19.94 12.35 27.01
CA ASP A 315 20.99 12.98 27.81
C ASP A 315 20.75 14.50 28.03
N PRO A 316 20.60 14.96 29.29
CA PRO A 316 20.36 14.11 30.46
C PRO A 316 18.97 13.45 30.36
N PRO A 317 18.79 12.23 30.88
CA PRO A 317 17.50 11.55 30.81
C PRO A 317 16.47 12.34 31.62
N HIS A 318 15.63 13.08 30.93
CA HIS A 318 14.59 13.91 31.53
C HIS A 318 13.25 13.19 31.52
N GLN A 319 12.34 13.58 32.43
CA GLN A 319 10.92 13.30 32.26
C GLN A 319 10.43 13.93 30.95
N ALA A 320 9.48 13.29 30.28
CA ALA A 320 8.93 13.82 29.03
C ALA A 320 8.32 15.22 29.26
N ILE A 321 8.72 16.19 28.44
CA ILE A 321 8.32 17.59 28.54
C ILE A 321 7.17 17.83 27.57
N VAL A 322 6.09 18.44 28.06
CA VAL A 322 4.93 18.83 27.25
C VAL A 322 5.38 19.76 26.12
N ALA A 323 5.10 19.36 24.88
CA ALA A 323 5.34 20.15 23.68
C ALA A 323 4.07 20.93 23.29
N LYS A 324 4.14 21.71 22.21
CA LYS A 324 2.98 22.45 21.72
C LYS A 324 1.90 21.48 21.20
N PRO A 325 0.61 21.83 21.31
CA PRO A 325 -0.45 20.99 20.77
C PRO A 325 -0.33 20.85 19.25
N MET A 326 -0.54 19.64 18.74
CA MET A 326 -0.55 19.32 17.31
C MET A 326 -1.77 19.98 16.63
N PRO A 327 -1.63 20.41 15.37
CA PRO A 327 -2.69 21.15 14.64
C PRO A 327 -3.86 20.29 14.18
N ALA A 328 -3.71 18.96 14.17
CA ALA A 328 -4.70 18.05 13.65
C ALA A 328 -4.82 16.77 14.49
N GLU A 329 -6.06 16.32 14.64
CA GLU A 329 -6.41 14.99 15.13
C GLU A 329 -6.60 14.09 13.91
N ALA A 330 -5.71 13.11 13.74
CA ALA A 330 -5.72 12.24 12.57
C ALA A 330 -5.34 10.82 12.95
N TYR A 331 -6.23 10.18 13.72
CA TYR A 331 -6.07 8.84 14.27
C TYR A 331 -5.45 7.86 13.25
N LYS A 332 -6.11 7.68 12.10
CA LYS A 332 -5.68 6.72 11.06
C LYS A 332 -4.34 7.05 10.39
N LEU A 333 -3.94 8.32 10.39
CA LEU A 333 -2.79 8.81 9.63
C LEU A 333 -1.56 9.08 10.52
N ARG A 334 -1.68 8.87 11.83
CA ARG A 334 -0.58 9.11 12.77
C ARG A 334 0.64 8.23 12.49
N ALA A 335 0.42 7.02 11.98
CA ALA A 335 1.48 6.11 11.55
C ALA A 335 2.34 6.69 10.42
N ALA A 336 1.82 7.63 9.63
CA ALA A 336 2.51 8.28 8.51
C ALA A 336 3.28 9.56 8.91
N THR A 337 3.53 9.77 10.20
CA THR A 337 4.25 10.96 10.68
C THR A 337 5.74 10.87 10.35
N ALA A 338 6.34 11.96 9.90
CA ALA A 338 7.76 12.02 9.57
C ALA A 338 8.49 13.15 10.31
N TYR A 339 9.74 12.90 10.73
CA TYR A 339 10.62 13.93 11.28
C TYR A 339 11.36 14.68 10.16
N LEU A 340 11.13 15.98 10.05
CA LEU A 340 11.70 16.83 9.00
C LEU A 340 13.06 17.44 9.38
N GLY A 341 13.56 17.18 10.59
CA GLY A 341 14.77 17.83 11.10
C GLY A 341 14.47 18.98 12.06
N GLY A 342 15.48 19.38 12.84
CA GLY A 342 15.32 20.39 13.89
C GLY A 342 14.23 20.01 14.89
N ASP A 343 13.20 20.85 14.96
CA ASP A 343 12.00 20.62 15.79
C ASP A 343 10.71 20.56 14.95
N GLU A 344 10.83 20.14 13.69
CA GLU A 344 9.73 20.08 12.74
C GLU A 344 9.35 18.64 12.38
N ILE A 345 8.05 18.38 12.30
CA ILE A 345 7.48 17.12 11.83
C ILE A 345 6.44 17.38 10.73
N LEU A 346 6.22 16.35 9.91
CA LEU A 346 5.15 16.29 8.94
C LEU A 346 4.02 15.41 9.47
N LEU A 347 2.81 15.97 9.51
CA LEU A 347 1.58 15.30 9.93
C LEU A 347 0.60 15.29 8.76
N PHE A 348 -0.37 14.36 8.79
CA PHE A 348 -1.41 14.29 7.77
C PHE A 348 -2.78 14.21 8.43
N SER A 349 -3.79 14.77 7.78
CA SER A 349 -5.18 14.68 8.19
C SER A 349 -6.10 14.54 6.98
N GLU A 350 -7.26 13.94 7.18
CA GLU A 350 -8.33 13.95 6.17
C GLU A 350 -9.07 15.29 6.24
N GLY A 351 -9.26 15.90 5.08
CA GLY A 351 -10.17 17.00 4.84
C GLY A 351 -11.28 16.55 3.89
N ALA A 352 -12.23 17.44 3.63
CA ALA A 352 -13.31 17.14 2.72
C ALA A 352 -13.60 18.32 1.79
N ARG A 353 -13.96 18.01 0.55
CA ARG A 353 -14.28 18.98 -0.50
C ARG A 353 -15.54 18.57 -1.23
N GLN A 354 -16.32 19.54 -1.68
CA GLN A 354 -17.45 19.26 -2.57
C GLN A 354 -16.96 18.85 -3.96
N ASN A 355 -17.53 17.78 -4.54
CA ASN A 355 -17.24 17.43 -5.93
C ASN A 355 -17.70 18.56 -6.88
N VAL A 356 -16.86 18.90 -7.87
CA VAL A 356 -17.11 20.03 -8.77
C VAL A 356 -18.14 19.72 -9.86
N GLU A 357 -18.36 18.44 -10.18
CA GLU A 357 -19.26 17.99 -11.24
C GLU A 357 -20.68 17.72 -10.70
N HIS A 358 -20.82 17.37 -9.41
CA HIS A 358 -22.11 17.09 -8.79
C HIS A 358 -22.16 17.44 -7.29
N THR A 359 -23.06 18.36 -6.91
CA THR A 359 -23.20 18.88 -5.53
C THR A 359 -23.74 17.86 -4.51
N GLY A 360 -24.19 16.70 -4.96
CA GLY A 360 -24.58 15.59 -4.09
C GLY A 360 -23.42 14.71 -3.60
N TYR A 361 -22.20 14.88 -4.13
CA TYR A 361 -21.04 14.04 -3.79
C TYR A 361 -19.93 14.82 -3.11
N GLN A 362 -19.35 14.24 -2.06
CA GLN A 362 -18.23 14.79 -1.33
C GLN A 362 -16.97 13.95 -1.56
N GLU A 363 -15.84 14.62 -1.66
CA GLU A 363 -14.52 14.06 -1.86
C GLU A 363 -13.71 14.15 -0.55
N THR A 364 -13.08 13.05 -0.14
CA THR A 364 -12.09 13.08 0.94
C THR A 364 -10.74 13.46 0.36
N VAL A 365 -10.17 14.57 0.83
CA VAL A 365 -8.85 15.07 0.39
C VAL A 365 -7.85 14.95 1.52
N LEU A 366 -6.62 14.57 1.20
CA LEU A 366 -5.55 14.51 2.19
C LEU A 366 -4.91 15.89 2.38
N VAL A 367 -4.61 16.26 3.62
CA VAL A 367 -3.93 17.52 3.98
C VAL A 367 -2.63 17.18 4.71
N ALA A 368 -1.51 17.72 4.22
CA ALA A 368 -0.22 17.63 4.87
C ALA A 368 0.02 18.88 5.73
N TRP A 369 0.57 18.70 6.92
CA TRP A 369 0.86 19.75 7.88
C TRP A 369 2.33 19.70 8.24
N ARG A 370 3.04 20.82 8.08
CA ARG A 370 4.34 21.02 8.70
C ARG A 370 4.11 21.64 10.07
N PHE A 371 4.64 21.01 11.11
CA PHE A 371 4.41 21.42 12.48
C PHE A 371 5.71 21.47 13.26
N ASN A 372 5.99 22.63 13.86
CA ASN A 372 7.10 22.77 14.79
C ASN A 372 6.60 22.53 16.22
N PHE A 373 6.99 21.42 16.83
CA PHE A 373 6.45 20.98 18.12
C PHE A 373 6.95 21.81 19.32
N ILE A 374 7.96 22.65 19.15
CA ILE A 374 8.46 23.56 20.20
C ILE A 374 7.78 24.94 20.13
N THR A 375 7.70 25.53 18.94
CA THR A 375 7.15 26.87 18.73
C THR A 375 5.64 26.87 18.51
N GLY A 376 5.10 25.78 17.98
CA GLY A 376 3.69 25.66 17.60
C GLY A 376 3.40 26.22 16.20
N ALA A 377 4.43 26.64 15.46
CA ALA A 377 4.27 27.13 14.10
C ALA A 377 3.77 26.00 13.18
N THR A 378 2.78 26.33 12.34
CA THR A 378 2.14 25.37 11.44
C THR A 378 1.95 25.97 10.07
N THR A 379 2.18 25.16 9.04
CA THR A 379 1.71 25.44 7.67
C THR A 379 1.08 24.18 7.12
N ARG A 380 0.20 24.31 6.11
CA ARG A 380 -0.50 23.15 5.53
C ARG A 380 -0.62 23.21 4.03
N ALA A 381 -0.72 22.04 3.41
CA ALA A 381 -0.93 21.89 1.98
C ALA A 381 -2.01 20.84 1.70
N THR A 382 -2.98 21.18 0.86
CA THR A 382 -3.96 20.21 0.33
C THR A 382 -3.30 19.37 -0.75
N LEU A 383 -3.37 18.05 -0.63
CA LEU A 383 -2.74 17.12 -1.57
C LEU A 383 -3.68 16.79 -2.72
N ASP A 384 -3.93 17.77 -3.58
CA ASP A 384 -4.82 17.61 -4.72
C ASP A 384 -4.34 16.53 -5.71
N GLY A 385 -5.17 15.50 -5.87
CA GLY A 385 -4.89 14.34 -6.70
C GLY A 385 -4.09 13.23 -6.01
N PHE A 386 -3.81 13.33 -4.71
CA PHE A 386 -3.28 12.20 -3.93
C PHE A 386 -4.44 11.27 -3.52
N GLY A 387 -4.28 9.97 -3.74
CA GLY A 387 -5.33 8.97 -3.50
C GLY A 387 -5.80 8.31 -4.79
N SER A 388 -7.11 8.08 -4.90
CA SER A 388 -7.76 7.42 -6.03
C SER A 388 -8.59 8.39 -6.86
N GLU A 389 -8.60 8.20 -8.18
CA GLU A 389 -9.50 8.85 -9.13
C GLU A 389 -10.28 7.78 -9.90
N LEU A 390 -11.61 7.79 -9.77
CA LEU A 390 -12.51 6.85 -10.42
C LEU A 390 -13.61 7.60 -11.18
N ARG A 391 -13.96 7.12 -12.37
CA ARG A 391 -15.17 7.57 -13.08
C ARG A 391 -16.35 6.70 -12.63
N GLN A 392 -17.37 7.33 -12.07
CA GLN A 392 -18.54 6.65 -11.54
C GLN A 392 -19.82 7.14 -12.23
N ASP A 393 -20.65 6.20 -12.71
CA ASP A 393 -22.03 6.50 -13.08
C ASP A 393 -22.86 6.74 -11.82
N THR A 394 -23.50 7.89 -11.77
CA THR A 394 -24.25 8.39 -10.59
C THR A 394 -25.74 8.11 -10.67
N ARG A 395 -26.20 7.48 -11.76
CA ARG A 395 -27.59 7.05 -11.89
C ARG A 395 -27.94 6.03 -10.82
N MET A 396 -29.07 6.25 -10.16
CA MET A 396 -29.65 5.25 -9.26
C MET A 396 -30.63 4.30 -9.97
N LEU A 397 -31.19 4.74 -11.10
CA LEU A 397 -32.18 3.96 -11.87
C LEU A 397 -31.78 3.95 -13.35
N VAL A 398 -31.96 2.81 -14.01
CA VAL A 398 -31.65 2.62 -15.44
C VAL A 398 -32.40 3.61 -16.36
N THR A 399 -33.57 4.08 -15.91
CA THR A 399 -34.40 5.06 -16.63
C THR A 399 -33.87 6.50 -16.56
N GLN A 400 -32.89 6.78 -15.69
CA GLN A 400 -32.26 8.09 -15.59
C GLN A 400 -31.25 8.29 -16.74
N PRO A 401 -31.04 9.54 -17.20
CA PRO A 401 -30.00 9.84 -18.16
C PRO A 401 -28.61 9.56 -17.56
N LYS A 402 -27.71 8.94 -18.34
CA LYS A 402 -26.37 8.57 -17.87
C LYS A 402 -25.61 9.82 -17.43
N GLN A 403 -25.18 9.85 -16.18
CA GLN A 403 -24.40 10.94 -15.62
C GLN A 403 -23.16 10.35 -14.93
N VAL A 404 -22.02 10.48 -15.59
CA VAL A 404 -20.74 10.01 -15.08
C VAL A 404 -20.00 11.19 -14.45
N ILE A 405 -19.57 11.03 -13.21
CA ILE A 405 -18.70 11.98 -12.52
C ILE A 405 -17.32 11.38 -12.27
N THR A 406 -16.34 12.24 -12.05
CA THR A 406 -15.01 11.85 -11.56
C THR A 406 -14.96 12.05 -10.05
N LEU A 407 -14.83 10.96 -9.30
CA LEU A 407 -14.62 11.00 -7.85
C LEU A 407 -13.13 10.92 -7.54
N ARG A 408 -12.63 11.92 -6.81
CA ARG A 408 -11.26 11.95 -6.29
C ARG A 408 -11.31 11.77 -4.79
N THR A 409 -10.78 10.68 -4.28
CA THR A 409 -10.95 10.35 -2.88
C THR A 409 -9.77 9.60 -2.29
N PHE A 410 -9.50 9.90 -1.02
CA PHE A 410 -8.59 9.14 -0.19
C PHE A 410 -9.38 8.14 0.67
N HIS A 411 -9.22 6.84 0.40
CA HIS A 411 -9.86 5.74 1.13
C HIS A 411 -8.88 4.62 1.46
N GLY A 412 -7.65 4.99 1.83
CA GLY A 412 -6.56 4.04 2.00
C GLY A 412 -5.64 4.38 3.14
N GLN A 413 -4.47 3.76 3.09
CA GLN A 413 -3.36 4.03 3.99
C GLN A 413 -2.36 4.94 3.29
N LEU A 414 -1.80 5.86 4.06
CA LEU A 414 -0.66 6.67 3.67
C LEU A 414 0.59 6.09 4.33
N GLN A 415 1.65 5.95 3.57
CA GLN A 415 2.97 5.66 4.10
C GLN A 415 3.92 6.78 3.73
N VAL A 416 4.81 7.12 4.65
CA VAL A 416 5.82 8.15 4.43
C VAL A 416 7.18 7.58 4.77
N ALA A 417 8.06 7.62 3.79
CA ALA A 417 9.43 7.13 3.91
C ALA A 417 10.42 8.20 3.45
N ARG A 418 11.64 8.13 3.97
CA ARG A 418 12.72 9.00 3.56
C ARG A 418 13.16 8.66 2.13
N GLY A 419 13.36 9.69 1.31
CA GLY A 419 13.99 9.60 -0.01
C GLY A 419 15.44 10.07 0.00
N HIS A 420 16.04 10.24 -1.18
CA HIS A 420 17.37 10.82 -1.33
C HIS A 420 17.39 12.30 -0.97
N GLY A 421 18.52 12.83 -0.46
CA GLY A 421 18.68 14.28 -0.24
C GLY A 421 17.54 14.86 0.59
N ASP A 422 16.85 15.90 0.11
CA ASP A 422 15.67 16.50 0.78
C ASP A 422 14.33 15.89 0.34
N TRP A 423 14.35 14.79 -0.41
CA TRP A 423 13.15 14.14 -0.92
C TRP A 423 12.55 13.15 0.08
N TRP A 424 11.24 13.04 0.03
CA TRP A 424 10.41 12.09 0.77
C TRP A 424 9.55 11.31 -0.21
N VAL A 425 9.20 10.09 0.14
CA VAL A 425 8.28 9.25 -0.64
C VAL A 425 6.98 9.12 0.15
N TRP A 426 5.88 9.54 -0.46
CA TRP A 426 4.53 9.38 0.08
C TRP A 426 3.79 8.36 -0.77
N SER A 427 3.53 7.19 -0.21
CA SER A 427 2.89 6.08 -0.92
C SER A 427 1.44 5.93 -0.47
N TYR A 428 0.58 5.53 -1.39
CA TYR A 428 -0.83 5.32 -1.13
C TYR A 428 -1.19 3.86 -1.37
N ARG A 429 -1.85 3.25 -0.39
CA ARG A 429 -2.32 1.86 -0.47
C ARG A 429 -3.81 1.80 -0.31
N ALA A 430 -4.51 1.33 -1.34
CA ALA A 430 -5.95 1.11 -1.31
C ALA A 430 -6.41 0.03 -2.29
N ASN A 431 -7.46 -0.68 -1.90
CA ASN A 431 -8.17 -1.65 -2.74
C ASN A 431 -9.33 -1.00 -3.49
N THR A 432 -9.15 0.23 -3.98
CA THR A 432 -10.18 0.96 -4.73
C THR A 432 -9.94 0.83 -6.25
N PHE A 433 -10.98 1.01 -7.05
CA PHE A 433 -10.83 1.08 -8.50
C PHE A 433 -10.27 2.42 -8.99
N GLY A 434 -9.93 2.44 -10.27
CA GLY A 434 -9.51 3.60 -11.03
C GLY A 434 -8.01 3.88 -10.96
N THR A 435 -7.65 5.11 -11.30
CA THR A 435 -6.27 5.56 -11.25
C THR A 435 -5.87 5.86 -9.81
N GLN A 436 -4.81 5.23 -9.32
CA GLN A 436 -4.32 5.47 -7.97
C GLN A 436 -2.96 6.14 -7.99
N THR A 437 -2.68 6.93 -6.96
CA THR A 437 -1.32 7.34 -6.62
C THR A 437 -0.51 6.11 -6.21
N LEU A 438 0.66 5.91 -6.81
CA LEU A 438 1.63 4.91 -6.35
C LEU A 438 2.60 5.55 -5.36
N ALA A 439 3.22 6.66 -5.78
CA ALA A 439 4.11 7.43 -4.93
C ALA A 439 4.14 8.90 -5.35
N TRP A 440 4.18 9.81 -4.39
CA TRP A 440 4.63 11.18 -4.59
C TRP A 440 6.02 11.33 -4.00
N PHE A 441 6.95 11.84 -4.80
CA PHE A 441 8.26 12.26 -4.32
C PHE A 441 8.17 13.75 -4.00
N TRP A 442 8.23 14.13 -2.73
CA TRP A 442 8.15 15.53 -2.29
C TRP A 442 9.49 16.01 -1.77
N ASN A 443 9.97 17.15 -2.27
CA ASN A 443 11.17 17.80 -1.78
C ASN A 443 10.82 18.76 -0.63
N GLN A 444 11.40 18.55 0.54
CA GLN A 444 11.09 19.32 1.75
C GLN A 444 11.47 20.81 1.66
N VAL A 445 12.50 21.15 0.87
CA VAL A 445 13.05 22.50 0.79
C VAL A 445 12.40 23.28 -0.35
N SER A 446 12.35 22.71 -1.56
CA SER A 446 11.75 23.37 -2.74
C SER A 446 10.24 23.21 -2.83
N ASN A 447 9.66 22.28 -2.04
CA ASN A 447 8.28 21.80 -2.16
C ASN A 447 7.93 21.22 -3.53
N GLU A 448 8.92 20.87 -4.35
CA GLU A 448 8.67 20.20 -5.61
C GLU A 448 8.07 18.81 -5.37
N VAL A 449 7.16 18.41 -6.26
CA VAL A 449 6.52 17.10 -6.21
C VAL A 449 6.58 16.43 -7.58
N VAL A 450 7.10 15.21 -7.61
CA VAL A 450 7.03 14.29 -8.75
C VAL A 450 6.00 13.21 -8.41
N LYS A 451 5.04 12.96 -9.29
CA LYS A 451 3.89 12.07 -9.01
C LYS A 451 3.93 10.83 -9.88
N LEU A 452 3.93 9.65 -9.29
CA LEU A 452 3.77 8.36 -9.95
C LEU A 452 2.39 7.78 -9.65
N SER A 453 1.77 7.16 -10.64
CA SER A 453 0.42 6.61 -10.57
C SER A 453 0.31 5.25 -11.24
N THR A 454 -0.82 4.56 -11.08
CA THR A 454 -1.07 3.31 -11.82
C THR A 454 -1.05 3.51 -13.34
N LYS A 455 -1.25 4.71 -13.89
CA LYS A 455 -1.02 4.92 -15.35
C LYS A 455 0.43 4.74 -15.79
N ASP A 456 1.37 4.90 -14.86
CA ASP A 456 2.79 4.72 -15.11
C ASP A 456 3.19 3.25 -14.95
N ILE A 457 2.59 2.56 -13.97
CA ILE A 457 2.77 1.13 -13.70
C ILE A 457 1.38 0.47 -13.55
N PRO A 458 0.75 -0.01 -14.64
CA PRO A 458 -0.69 -0.29 -14.64
C PRO A 458 -1.19 -1.52 -13.92
N ARG A 459 -0.36 -2.56 -13.81
CA ARG A 459 -0.83 -3.89 -13.40
C ARG A 459 -0.54 -4.25 -11.95
N ILE A 460 0.27 -3.45 -11.30
CA ILE A 460 0.82 -3.75 -9.99
C ILE A 460 0.82 -2.47 -9.14
N LYS A 461 0.92 -2.62 -7.82
CA LYS A 461 0.86 -1.51 -6.88
C LYS A 461 2.04 -1.60 -5.91
N PRO A 462 3.29 -1.48 -6.42
CA PRO A 462 4.47 -1.71 -5.61
C PRO A 462 4.60 -0.65 -4.52
N GLU A 463 5.16 -1.06 -3.39
CA GLU A 463 5.70 -0.09 -2.44
C GLU A 463 7.02 0.47 -2.97
N ILE A 464 7.15 1.79 -2.96
CA ILE A 464 8.37 2.45 -3.41
C ILE A 464 9.17 2.92 -2.20
N ARG A 465 10.43 2.51 -2.12
CA ARG A 465 11.36 2.95 -1.07
C ARG A 465 12.68 3.39 -1.67
N TYR A 466 13.33 4.37 -1.06
CA TYR A 466 14.69 4.74 -1.40
C TYR A 466 15.68 3.86 -0.64
N VAL A 467 16.68 3.34 -1.34
CA VAL A 467 17.80 2.62 -0.74
C VAL A 467 19.07 3.46 -0.89
N PRO A 468 19.56 4.08 0.20
CA PRO A 468 20.72 4.95 0.17
C PRO A 468 21.99 4.29 -0.38
N ALA A 469 22.24 3.02 -0.02
CA ALA A 469 23.44 2.30 -0.45
C ALA A 469 23.54 2.12 -1.97
N GLN A 470 22.41 2.12 -2.67
CA GLN A 470 22.35 2.03 -4.12
C GLN A 470 22.14 3.38 -4.81
N ASP A 471 21.82 4.43 -4.05
CA ASP A 471 21.28 5.69 -4.55
C ASP A 471 20.13 5.48 -5.56
N ARG A 472 19.21 4.56 -5.24
CA ARG A 472 18.10 4.18 -6.12
C ARG A 472 16.81 3.98 -5.35
N TYR A 473 15.71 4.19 -6.04
CA TYR A 473 14.39 3.79 -5.58
C TYR A 473 14.09 2.37 -6.04
N LEU A 474 13.59 1.54 -5.14
CA LEU A 474 13.15 0.18 -5.43
C LEU A 474 11.62 0.11 -5.33
N ALA A 475 11.02 -0.64 -6.25
CA ALA A 475 9.61 -1.03 -6.27
C ALA A 475 9.51 -2.47 -5.75
N PHE A 476 8.88 -2.61 -4.58
CA PHE A 476 8.66 -3.90 -3.90
C PHE A 476 7.27 -4.41 -4.26
N GLU A 477 7.21 -5.60 -4.85
CA GLU A 477 6.00 -6.40 -5.01
C GLU A 477 6.13 -7.74 -4.30
N ALA A 478 5.03 -8.48 -4.23
CA ALA A 478 4.98 -9.78 -3.55
C ALA A 478 5.91 -10.83 -4.18
N ASP A 479 6.14 -10.80 -5.48
CA ASP A 479 6.86 -11.84 -6.23
C ASP A 479 8.19 -11.34 -6.83
N PHE A 480 8.47 -10.04 -6.76
CA PHE A 480 9.73 -9.48 -7.21
C PHE A 480 10.05 -8.14 -6.54
N VAL A 481 11.30 -7.72 -6.69
CA VAL A 481 11.72 -6.34 -6.49
C VAL A 481 12.36 -5.81 -7.78
N ALA A 482 12.14 -4.54 -8.08
CA ALA A 482 12.70 -3.89 -9.27
C ALA A 482 13.31 -2.54 -8.92
N ARG A 483 14.35 -2.14 -9.66
CA ARG A 483 14.87 -0.77 -9.60
C ARG A 483 13.97 0.15 -10.41
N LEU A 484 13.63 1.30 -9.87
CA LEU A 484 13.10 2.40 -10.67
C LEU A 484 14.25 3.08 -11.46
N PRO A 485 13.94 3.80 -12.55
CA PRO A 485 14.91 4.65 -13.24
C PRO A 485 15.62 5.59 -12.27
N ALA A 486 16.78 6.10 -12.68
CA ALA A 486 17.46 7.16 -11.93
C ALA A 486 16.51 8.34 -11.72
N PHE A 487 16.54 8.96 -10.54
CA PHE A 487 15.55 9.98 -10.18
C PHE A 487 15.48 11.16 -11.17
N ALA A 488 16.63 11.56 -11.73
CA ALA A 488 16.68 12.60 -12.76
C ALA A 488 15.85 12.25 -14.02
N GLU A 489 15.87 10.99 -14.46
CA GLU A 489 15.08 10.51 -15.59
C GLU A 489 13.58 10.49 -15.26
N MET A 490 13.24 10.15 -14.02
CA MET A 490 11.86 10.21 -13.52
C MET A 490 11.34 11.67 -13.57
N VAL A 491 12.15 12.63 -13.11
CA VAL A 491 11.83 14.07 -13.14
C VAL A 491 11.70 14.58 -14.57
N GLU A 492 12.62 14.21 -15.47
CA GLU A 492 12.56 14.61 -16.89
C GLU A 492 11.25 14.12 -17.55
N THR A 493 10.85 12.90 -17.22
CA THR A 493 9.68 12.24 -17.81
C THR A 493 8.36 12.79 -17.27
N LYS A 494 8.27 13.00 -15.95
CA LYS A 494 7.03 13.39 -15.26
C LYS A 494 6.88 14.90 -15.10
N GLY A 495 7.99 15.63 -15.09
CA GLY A 495 8.08 16.99 -14.60
C GLY A 495 7.95 17.07 -13.08
N SER A 496 8.13 18.27 -12.53
CA SER A 496 7.84 18.61 -11.14
C SER A 496 6.67 19.59 -11.06
N GLY A 497 5.74 19.33 -10.15
CA GLY A 497 4.81 20.35 -9.63
C GLY A 497 5.38 20.99 -8.37
N VAL A 498 4.69 21.99 -7.82
CA VAL A 498 5.04 22.59 -6.52
C VAL A 498 3.84 22.44 -5.59
N LEU A 499 4.09 21.92 -4.38
CA LEU A 499 3.12 21.85 -3.31
C LEU A 499 3.21 23.11 -2.44
N VAL A 500 2.12 23.85 -2.28
CA VAL A 500 2.14 25.10 -1.53
C VAL A 500 1.71 24.84 -0.09
N PHE A 501 2.62 25.12 0.85
CA PHE A 501 2.32 25.15 2.28
C PHE A 501 1.96 26.59 2.69
N GLU A 502 0.73 26.78 3.13
CA GLU A 502 0.16 28.07 3.58
C GLU A 502 0.09 28.20 5.10
#